data_AF-A0A7R9KC90-F1
#
_entry.id   AF-A0A7R9KC90-F1
#
_cell.length_a   1.000
_cell.length_b   1.000
_cell.length_c   1.000
_cell.angle_alpha   90.00
_cell.angle_beta   90.00
_cell.angle_gamma   90.00
#
_symmetry.space_group_name_H-M   'P 1'
#
loop_
_entity.id
_entity.type
_entity.pdbx_description
1 polymer ?
#
loop_
_entity_poly.entity_id
_entity_poly.type
_entity_poly.pdbx_seq_one_letter_code
_entity_poly.pdbx_strand_id
1 'polypeptide(L)'
;RLLLSCHDQASRFIHILTRGLRDHLTPDDLGAMVQDVVDSHPGLTFLKEATEFHSRYVHTVIARIFYCVNRSWSGRISLPELRRSNLLRVIQLLEEEEDINQVTSYFSYEHFYVIYCRFWELDRDHDLFIDRQDLHRHSEHGQC
;
A
#
# COMPACT_ATOMS: atom_id res chain seq x y z
N ARG A 1 -18.84 -17.84 15.33
CA ARG A 1 -18.29 -18.35 14.05
C ARG A 1 -16.82 -17.98 13.84
N LEU A 2 -16.42 -16.71 14.03
CA LEU A 2 -15.01 -16.25 13.95
C LEU A 2 -14.00 -17.07 14.77
N LEU A 3 -14.33 -17.44 16.01
CA LEU A 3 -13.41 -18.17 16.91
C LEU A 3 -13.23 -19.67 16.58
N LEU A 4 -14.04 -20.23 15.68
CA LEU A 4 -14.00 -21.66 15.35
C LEU A 4 -13.13 -22.00 14.13
N SER A 5 -12.76 -21.00 13.31
CA SER A 5 -11.96 -21.21 12.09
C SER A 5 -10.76 -20.25 11.93
N CYS A 6 -10.69 -19.19 12.74
CA CYS A 6 -9.61 -18.19 12.69
C CYS A 6 -8.81 -18.24 13.99
N HIS A 7 -7.70 -18.97 13.98
CA HIS A 7 -6.93 -19.26 15.19
C HIS A 7 -5.80 -18.25 15.47
N ASP A 8 -5.57 -17.28 14.58
CA ASP A 8 -4.52 -16.26 14.75
C ASP A 8 -4.92 -14.90 14.18
N GLN A 9 -4.07 -13.88 14.38
CA GLN A 9 -4.33 -12.52 13.88
C GLN A 9 -4.43 -12.47 12.35
N ALA A 10 -3.58 -13.20 11.63
CA ALA A 10 -3.57 -13.21 10.17
C ALA A 10 -4.86 -13.78 9.56
N SER A 11 -5.37 -14.90 10.10
CA SER A 11 -6.64 -15.49 9.65
C SER A 11 -7.83 -14.59 9.95
N ARG A 12 -7.85 -13.95 11.13
CA ARG A 12 -8.88 -12.95 11.47
C ARG A 12 -8.82 -11.73 10.55
N PHE A 13 -7.63 -11.23 10.23
CA PHE A 13 -7.43 -10.10 9.34
C PHE A 13 -7.99 -10.38 7.93
N ILE A 14 -7.65 -11.53 7.34
CA ILE A 14 -8.20 -11.95 6.05
C ILE A 14 -9.72 -12.09 6.12
N HIS A 15 -10.24 -12.72 7.18
CA HIS A 15 -11.68 -12.90 7.33
C HIS A 15 -12.44 -11.58 7.44
N ILE A 16 -11.90 -10.59 8.16
CA ILE A 16 -12.52 -9.27 8.31
C ILE A 16 -12.57 -8.55 6.97
N LEU A 17 -11.43 -8.43 6.29
CA LEU A 17 -11.34 -7.66 5.04
C LEU A 17 -12.14 -8.30 3.90
N THR A 18 -12.18 -9.64 3.85
CA THR A 18 -12.96 -10.38 2.84
C THR A 18 -14.42 -10.58 3.24
N ARG A 19 -14.84 -10.12 4.43
CA ARG A 19 -16.16 -10.40 5.03
C ARG A 19 -16.47 -11.91 5.11
N GLY A 20 -15.43 -12.73 5.25
CA GLY A 20 -15.50 -14.18 5.32
C GLY A 20 -15.78 -14.88 3.99
N LEU A 21 -15.73 -14.17 2.85
CA LEU A 21 -16.01 -14.73 1.53
C LEU A 21 -14.82 -15.46 0.91
N ARG A 22 -13.58 -15.11 1.31
CA ARG A 22 -12.34 -15.59 0.72
C ARG A 22 -11.28 -15.90 1.78
N ASP A 23 -10.29 -16.69 1.41
CA ASP A 23 -9.14 -17.10 2.23
C ASP A 23 -7.83 -16.39 1.85
N HIS A 24 -7.93 -15.37 0.99
CA HIS A 24 -6.83 -14.54 0.50
C HIS A 24 -7.29 -13.10 0.31
N LEU A 25 -6.35 -12.17 0.25
CA LEU A 25 -6.61 -10.75 -0.02
C LEU A 25 -6.26 -10.39 -1.46
N THR A 26 -7.12 -9.59 -2.08
CA THR A 26 -6.87 -8.88 -3.34
C THR A 26 -6.55 -7.40 -3.04
N PRO A 27 -6.01 -6.63 -4.00
CA PRO A 27 -5.76 -5.20 -3.82
C PRO A 27 -6.99 -4.43 -3.32
N ASP A 28 -8.16 -4.73 -3.89
CA ASP A 28 -9.43 -4.09 -3.54
C ASP A 28 -9.83 -4.32 -2.08
N ASP A 29 -9.49 -5.48 -1.51
CA ASP A 29 -9.79 -5.80 -0.10
C ASP A 29 -9.01 -4.91 0.89
N LEU A 30 -7.86 -4.35 0.47
CA LEU A 30 -7.05 -3.45 1.29
C LEU A 30 -7.49 -1.98 1.19
N GLY A 31 -8.25 -1.60 0.16
CA GLY A 31 -8.61 -0.22 -0.11
C GLY A 31 -9.28 0.47 1.08
N ALA A 32 -10.29 -0.16 1.66
CA ALA A 32 -11.01 0.39 2.81
C ALA A 32 -10.13 0.54 4.07
N MET A 33 -9.16 -0.34 4.28
CA MET A 33 -8.25 -0.26 5.41
C MET A 33 -7.25 0.88 5.24
N VAL A 34 -6.67 1.04 4.05
CA VAL A 34 -5.74 2.14 3.78
C VAL A 34 -6.46 3.49 3.81
N GLN A 35 -7.70 3.53 3.33
CA GLN A 35 -8.56 4.72 3.42
C GLN A 35 -8.76 5.15 4.87
N ASP A 36 -9.09 4.22 5.76
CA ASP A 36 -9.25 4.49 7.19
C ASP A 36 -7.96 5.00 7.84
N VAL A 37 -6.79 4.49 7.42
CA VAL A 37 -5.48 5.01 7.87
C VAL A 37 -5.27 6.46 7.43
N VAL A 38 -5.57 6.81 6.18
CA VAL A 38 -5.50 8.22 5.70
C VAL A 38 -6.47 9.11 6.48
N ASP A 39 -7.65 8.57 6.81
CA ASP A 39 -8.71 9.31 7.50
C ASP A 39 -8.47 9.47 9.01
N SER A 40 -7.64 8.63 9.64
CA SER A 40 -7.43 8.64 11.10
C SER A 40 -6.04 9.07 11.53
N HIS A 41 -5.00 8.83 10.73
CA HIS A 41 -3.62 9.06 11.15
C HIS A 41 -3.24 10.56 11.14
N PRO A 42 -2.68 11.11 12.24
CA PRO A 42 -2.38 12.55 12.35
C PRO A 42 -1.41 13.02 11.25
N GLY A 43 -0.37 12.23 10.98
CA GLY A 43 0.62 12.48 9.93
C GLY A 43 0.11 12.42 8.48
N LEU A 44 -1.17 12.12 8.24
CA LEU A 44 -1.79 12.08 6.90
C LEU A 44 -3.00 13.02 6.75
N THR A 45 -3.33 13.79 7.77
CA THR A 45 -4.53 14.66 7.80
C THR A 45 -4.63 15.62 6.60
N PHE A 46 -3.48 16.12 6.12
CA PHE A 46 -3.41 17.02 4.96
C PHE A 46 -3.81 16.34 3.64
N LEU A 47 -3.73 15.01 3.53
CA LEU A 47 -4.12 14.30 2.30
C LEU A 47 -5.63 14.28 2.08
N LYS A 48 -6.44 14.47 3.12
CA LYS A 48 -7.90 14.42 3.04
C LYS A 48 -8.46 15.46 2.06
N GLU A 49 -7.85 16.63 2.01
CA GLU A 49 -8.28 17.74 1.15
C GLU A 49 -7.70 17.62 -0.27
N ALA A 50 -6.63 16.86 -0.46
CA ALA A 50 -5.92 16.68 -1.72
C ALA A 50 -6.34 15.38 -2.44
N THR A 51 -7.57 15.35 -2.96
CA THR A 51 -8.21 14.16 -3.57
C THR A 51 -7.35 13.40 -4.59
N GLU A 52 -6.60 14.11 -5.43
CA GLU A 52 -5.71 13.51 -6.43
C GLU A 52 -4.51 12.78 -5.79
N PHE A 53 -3.85 13.43 -4.83
CA PHE A 53 -2.74 12.83 -4.07
C PHE A 53 -3.21 11.70 -3.17
N HIS A 54 -4.41 11.84 -2.62
CA HIS A 54 -5.04 10.82 -1.79
C HIS A 54 -5.17 9.49 -2.54
N SER A 55 -5.82 9.48 -3.71
CA SER A 55 -6.01 8.26 -4.49
C SER A 55 -4.66 7.63 -4.88
N ARG A 56 -3.68 8.45 -5.28
CA ARG A 56 -2.34 7.97 -5.65
C ARG A 56 -1.58 7.39 -4.46
N TYR A 57 -1.70 7.99 -3.28
CA TYR A 57 -1.09 7.46 -2.05
C TYR A 57 -1.68 6.09 -1.70
N VAL A 58 -3.01 5.96 -1.70
CA VAL A 58 -3.70 4.68 -1.43
C VAL A 58 -3.22 3.58 -2.39
N HIS A 59 -3.20 3.86 -3.71
CA HIS A 59 -2.70 2.90 -4.70
C HIS A 59 -1.24 2.53 -4.47
N THR A 60 -0.39 3.50 -4.15
CA THR A 60 1.04 3.28 -3.89
C THR A 60 1.25 2.40 -2.66
N VAL A 61 0.54 2.66 -1.56
CA VAL A 61 0.61 1.83 -0.34
C VAL A 61 0.20 0.39 -0.64
N ILE A 62 -0.93 0.19 -1.34
CA ILE A 62 -1.40 -1.15 -1.72
C ILE A 62 -0.36 -1.86 -2.61
N ALA A 63 0.19 -1.16 -3.60
CA ALA A 63 1.22 -1.70 -4.47
C ALA A 63 2.47 -2.11 -3.69
N ARG A 64 2.92 -1.30 -2.73
CA ARG A 64 4.05 -1.61 -1.83
C ARG A 64 3.76 -2.80 -0.93
N ILE A 65 2.54 -2.93 -0.41
CA ILE A 65 2.12 -4.10 0.37
C ILE A 65 2.21 -5.36 -0.50
N PHE A 66 1.64 -5.35 -1.70
CA PHE A 66 1.70 -6.50 -2.60
C PHE A 66 3.12 -6.84 -3.02
N TYR A 67 3.96 -5.84 -3.30
CA TYR A 67 5.37 -6.03 -3.67
C TYR A 67 6.16 -6.79 -2.59
N CYS A 68 5.97 -6.46 -1.31
CA CYS A 68 6.70 -7.12 -0.22
C CYS A 68 6.03 -8.42 0.24
N VAL A 69 4.70 -8.46 0.30
CA VAL A 69 3.95 -9.57 0.94
C VAL A 69 3.60 -10.67 -0.06
N ASN A 70 3.12 -10.34 -1.27
CA ASN A 70 2.70 -11.32 -2.26
C ASN A 70 3.90 -11.87 -3.06
N ARG A 71 4.80 -12.58 -2.37
CA ARG A 71 6.04 -13.13 -2.96
C ARG A 71 5.79 -14.15 -4.06
N SER A 72 4.58 -14.73 -4.14
CA SER A 72 4.17 -15.62 -5.22
C SER A 72 3.82 -14.90 -6.53
N TRP A 73 3.67 -13.57 -6.53
CA TRP A 73 3.21 -12.78 -7.69
C TRP A 73 1.85 -13.21 -8.26
N SER A 74 1.04 -13.89 -7.44
CA SER A 74 -0.27 -14.40 -7.83
C SER A 74 -1.35 -13.32 -7.90
N GLY A 75 -1.06 -12.10 -7.42
CA GLY A 75 -2.06 -11.05 -7.21
C GLY A 75 -3.00 -11.35 -6.04
N ARG A 76 -2.69 -12.36 -5.21
CA ARG A 76 -3.51 -12.82 -4.08
C ARG A 76 -2.63 -13.07 -2.87
N ILE A 77 -2.72 -12.23 -1.83
CA ILE A 77 -2.00 -12.46 -0.58
C ILE A 77 -2.66 -13.61 0.17
N SER A 78 -1.95 -14.72 0.24
CA SER A 78 -2.37 -15.91 0.99
C SER A 78 -2.10 -15.78 2.49
N LEU A 79 -2.81 -16.58 3.30
CA LEU A 79 -2.57 -16.64 4.74
C LEU A 79 -1.10 -16.93 5.13
N PRO A 80 -0.38 -17.87 4.49
CA PRO A 80 1.04 -18.09 4.78
C PRO A 80 1.94 -16.91 4.40
N GLU A 81 1.64 -16.18 3.32
CA GLU A 81 2.37 -14.97 2.94
C GLU A 81 2.17 -13.87 3.98
N LEU A 82 0.92 -13.63 4.40
CA LEU A 82 0.60 -12.65 5.44
C LEU A 82 1.31 -12.97 6.76
N ARG A 83 1.29 -14.23 7.20
CA ARG A 83 1.95 -14.68 8.44
C ARG A 83 3.46 -14.47 8.45
N ARG A 84 4.12 -14.59 7.29
CA ARG A 84 5.57 -14.41 7.16
C ARG A 84 5.99 -12.97 6.96
N SER A 85 5.04 -12.08 6.69
CA SER A 85 5.30 -10.66 6.50
C SER A 85 5.30 -9.88 7.81
N ASN A 86 5.74 -8.63 7.76
CA ASN A 86 5.64 -7.68 8.85
C ASN A 86 4.35 -6.82 8.78
N LEU A 87 3.42 -7.07 7.86
CA LEU A 87 2.28 -6.16 7.60
C LEU A 87 1.45 -5.87 8.85
N LEU A 88 1.05 -6.91 9.60
CA LEU A 88 0.23 -6.73 10.80
C LEU A 88 0.97 -5.95 11.90
N ARG A 89 2.28 -6.19 12.05
CA ARG A 89 3.12 -5.44 13.00
C ARG A 89 3.23 -3.96 12.60
N VAL A 90 3.35 -3.68 11.30
CA VAL A 90 3.41 -2.30 10.80
C VAL A 90 2.06 -1.59 10.97
N ILE A 91 0.94 -2.27 10.76
CA ILE A 91 -0.39 -1.71 11.04
C ILE A 91 -0.53 -1.34 12.51
N GLN A 92 -0.03 -2.17 13.43
CA GLN A 92 -0.02 -1.82 14.87
C GLN A 92 0.85 -0.61 15.16
N LEU A 93 2.01 -0.48 14.49
CA LEU A 93 2.91 0.66 14.68
C LEU A 93 2.25 2.00 14.27
N LEU A 94 1.33 2.00 13.31
CA LEU A 94 0.58 3.20 12.91
C LEU A 94 -0.28 3.80 14.03
N GLU A 95 -0.63 3.00 15.05
CA GLU A 95 -1.39 3.50 16.20
C GLU A 95 -0.49 4.21 17.22
N GLU A 96 0.83 3.95 17.19
CA GLU A 96 1.81 4.43 18.17
C GLU A 96 2.69 5.56 17.63
N GLU A 97 3.01 5.54 16.33
CA GLU A 97 3.94 6.46 15.69
C GLU A 97 3.21 7.60 14.97
N GLU A 98 3.32 8.83 15.48
CA GLU A 98 2.64 9.99 14.90
C GLU A 98 3.30 10.50 13.61
N ASP A 99 4.62 10.31 13.46
CA ASP A 99 5.34 10.66 12.24
C ASP A 99 5.27 9.51 11.22
N ILE A 100 4.35 9.64 10.26
CA ILE A 100 4.11 8.64 9.23
C ILE A 100 5.38 8.28 8.44
N ASN A 101 6.38 9.16 8.37
CA ASN A 101 7.61 8.92 7.65
C ASN A 101 8.57 7.98 8.39
N GLN A 102 8.44 7.83 9.72
CA GLN A 102 9.15 6.80 10.48
C GLN A 102 8.61 5.39 10.17
N VAL A 103 7.35 5.28 9.72
CA VAL A 103 6.75 4.04 9.24
C VAL A 103 7.20 3.76 7.80
N THR A 104 8.50 3.50 7.66
CA THR A 104 9.18 3.32 6.37
C THR A 104 8.63 2.17 5.55
N SER A 105 8.12 1.13 6.21
CA SER A 105 7.43 0.02 5.55
C SER A 105 6.01 0.43 5.14
N TYR A 106 5.71 0.34 3.85
CA TYR A 106 4.39 0.57 3.23
C TYR A 106 3.87 2.01 3.26
N PHE A 107 3.87 2.67 4.42
CA PHE A 107 3.06 3.86 4.68
C PHE A 107 3.81 5.20 4.63
N SER A 108 5.14 5.23 4.67
CA SER A 108 5.89 6.50 4.57
C SER A 108 5.45 7.37 3.38
N TYR A 109 5.04 8.60 3.72
CA TYR A 109 4.59 9.60 2.75
C TYR A 109 5.75 10.12 1.89
N GLU A 110 6.94 10.29 2.47
CA GLU A 110 8.16 10.65 1.73
C GLU A 110 8.48 9.63 0.64
N HIS A 111 8.38 8.33 0.93
CA HIS A 111 8.57 7.29 -0.09
C HIS A 111 7.54 7.40 -1.21
N PHE A 112 6.27 7.63 -0.87
CA PHE A 112 5.24 7.88 -1.87
C PHE A 112 5.58 9.11 -2.72
N TYR A 113 5.95 10.22 -2.10
CA TYR A 113 6.20 11.48 -2.79
C TYR A 113 7.36 11.37 -3.78
N VAL A 114 8.44 10.67 -3.41
CA VAL A 114 9.56 10.39 -4.32
C VAL A 114 9.11 9.57 -5.52
N ILE A 115 8.33 8.50 -5.31
CA ILE A 115 7.80 7.67 -6.41
C ILE A 115 6.89 8.52 -7.32
N TYR A 116 6.02 9.32 -6.73
CA TYR A 116 5.09 10.17 -7.46
C TYR A 116 5.80 11.24 -8.29
N CYS A 117 6.78 11.96 -7.72
CA CYS A 117 7.57 12.94 -8.47
C CYS A 117 8.28 12.30 -9.66
N ARG A 118 8.88 11.11 -9.48
CA ARG A 118 9.53 10.40 -10.58
C ARG A 118 8.55 9.96 -11.65
N PHE A 119 7.36 9.50 -11.26
CA PHE A 119 6.30 9.15 -12.21
C PHE A 119 5.87 10.39 -13.01
N TRP A 120 5.57 11.49 -12.33
CA TRP A 120 5.11 12.74 -12.92
C TRP A 120 6.15 13.41 -13.82
N GLU A 121 7.45 13.28 -13.50
CA GLU A 121 8.54 13.75 -14.37
C GLU A 121 8.61 13.00 -15.71
N LEU A 122 8.19 11.73 -15.73
CA LEU A 122 8.22 10.85 -16.90
C LEU A 122 6.94 10.98 -17.74
N ASP A 123 5.78 10.97 -17.10
CA ASP A 123 4.44 11.11 -17.69
C ASP A 123 4.13 12.58 -18.05
N ARG A 124 4.65 13.03 -19.21
CA ARG A 124 4.54 14.43 -19.68
C ARG A 124 3.19 14.78 -20.30
N ASP A 125 2.49 13.78 -20.83
CA ASP A 125 1.15 13.91 -21.39
C ASP A 125 0.05 13.72 -20.33
N HIS A 126 0.43 13.35 -19.11
CA HIS A 126 -0.43 13.24 -17.94
C HIS A 126 -1.56 12.22 -18.13
N ASP A 127 -1.26 11.13 -18.84
CA ASP A 127 -2.21 10.06 -19.14
C ASP A 127 -2.27 8.98 -18.05
N LEU A 128 -1.39 9.08 -17.04
CA LEU A 128 -1.21 8.13 -15.93
C LEU A 128 -0.62 6.78 -16.36
N PHE A 129 0.04 6.74 -17.51
CA PHE A 129 0.84 5.63 -17.98
C PHE A 129 2.29 6.09 -18.24
N ILE A 130 3.22 5.14 -18.17
CA ILE A 130 4.60 5.37 -18.62
C ILE A 130 4.80 4.42 -19.78
N ASP A 131 4.98 4.99 -20.97
CA ASP A 131 5.26 4.20 -22.15
C ASP A 131 6.76 3.88 -22.26
N ARG A 132 7.13 3.18 -23.34
CA ARG A 132 8.54 2.81 -23.58
C ARG A 132 9.43 4.04 -23.81
N GLN A 133 8.91 5.10 -24.42
CA GLN A 133 9.65 6.33 -24.70
C GLN A 133 9.89 7.12 -23.41
N ASP A 134 8.89 7.20 -22.53
CA ASP A 134 9.02 7.86 -21.23
C ASP A 134 10.06 7.13 -20.38
N LEU A 135 10.01 5.78 -20.33
CA LEU A 135 10.99 5.00 -19.59
C LEU A 135 12.41 5.13 -20.13
N HIS A 136 12.61 5.29 -21.45
CA HIS A 136 13.94 5.55 -22.01
C HIS A 136 14.55 6.86 -21.49
N ARG A 137 13.74 7.89 -21.22
CA ARG A 137 14.22 9.15 -20.65
C ARG A 137 14.65 9.00 -19.19
N HIS A 138 14.13 8.01 -18.47
CA HIS A 138 14.56 7.70 -17.11
C HIS A 138 16.03 7.25 -17.05
N SER A 139 16.48 6.44 -18.03
CA SER A 139 17.86 5.92 -18.08
C SER A 139 18.91 6.99 -18.41
N GLU A 140 18.54 8.02 -19.16
CA GLU A 140 19.45 9.11 -19.55
C GLU A 140 19.80 10.03 -18.37
N HIS A 141 18.91 10.18 -17.39
CA HIS A 141 19.15 10.99 -16.18
C HIS A 141 19.99 10.27 -15.11
N GLY A 142 20.30 8.99 -15.31
CA GLY A 142 21.12 8.17 -14.40
C GLY A 142 22.60 8.04 -14.80
N GLN A 143 23.03 8.68 -15.89
CA GLN A 143 24.44 8.73 -16.31
C GLN A 143 25.12 9.97 -15.70
N CYS A 144 25.57 9.84 -14.46
CA CYS A 144 26.58 10.68 -13.83
C CYS A 144 27.64 9.78 -13.19
#